data_AF-A0A933ECQ7-F1
#
_entry.id   AF-A0A933ECQ7-F1
#
_cell.length_a   1.000
_cell.length_b   1.000
_cell.length_c   1.000
_cell.angle_alpha   90.00
_cell.angle_beta   90.00
_cell.angle_gamma   90.00
#
_symmetry.space_group_name_H-M   'P 1'
#
loop_
_entity.id
_entity.type
_entity.pdbx_description
1 polymer ?
#
loop_
_entity_poly.entity_id
_entity_poly.type
_entity_poly.pdbx_seq_one_letter_code
_entity_poly.pdbx_strand_id
1 'polypeptide(L)'
;MPKLTSRRRLPAFRTDAEERSFWEMHKPGDYVQDRRQERVQVSSKFRERVKERKKNLTLRMEPSRVREIKAVAEEFGVPYQTLMRMWIIERLRKVRAG
;
A
#
# COMPACT_ATOMS: atom_id res chain seq x y z
N MET A 1 32.88 13.50 7.31
CA MET A 1 31.41 13.70 7.15
C MET A 1 30.80 13.82 8.53
N PRO A 2 30.22 14.97 8.91
CA PRO A 2 29.70 15.13 10.27
C PRO A 2 28.34 14.43 10.40
N LYS A 3 28.20 13.67 11.49
CA LYS A 3 27.02 12.88 11.85
C LYS A 3 25.92 13.82 12.35
N LEU A 4 24.75 13.86 11.72
CA LEU A 4 23.61 14.65 12.20
C LEU A 4 22.81 13.85 13.23
N THR A 5 23.17 14.05 14.50
CA THR A 5 22.39 13.66 15.67
C THR A 5 21.57 14.85 16.15
N SER A 6 20.27 14.91 15.83
CA SER A 6 19.25 15.51 16.71
C SER A 6 17.85 15.37 16.11
N ARG A 7 17.00 14.54 16.70
CA ARG A 7 15.56 14.45 16.37
C ARG A 7 14.84 15.56 17.14
N ARG A 8 14.54 16.69 16.49
CA ARG A 8 13.88 17.85 17.13
C ARG A 8 12.35 17.71 17.06
N ARG A 9 11.65 18.12 18.12
CA ARG A 9 10.17 18.18 18.18
C ARG A 9 9.69 19.48 17.51
N LEU A 10 8.56 19.40 16.80
CA LEU A 10 7.91 20.58 16.19
C LEU A 10 7.43 21.54 17.29
N PRO A 11 7.69 22.86 17.17
CA PRO A 11 7.10 23.85 18.06
C PRO A 11 5.59 23.99 17.79
N ALA A 12 4.83 24.43 18.80
CA ALA A 12 3.41 24.72 18.65
C ALA A 12 3.24 26.11 18.01
N PHE A 13 2.81 26.15 16.75
CA PHE A 13 2.49 27.41 16.07
C PHE A 13 1.12 27.92 16.52
N ARG A 14 1.01 29.23 16.75
CA ARG A 14 -0.28 29.86 17.12
C ARG A 14 -1.02 30.41 15.90
N THR A 15 -0.30 30.63 14.79
CA THR A 15 -0.82 31.18 13.55
C THR A 15 -0.15 30.56 12.32
N ASP A 16 -0.90 30.45 11.22
CA ASP A 16 -0.41 29.91 9.94
C ASP A 16 0.76 30.70 9.35
N ALA A 17 0.85 32.00 9.68
CA ALA A 17 1.96 32.85 9.25
C ALA A 17 3.30 32.43 9.90
N GLU A 18 3.29 32.11 11.21
CA GLU A 18 4.48 31.60 11.91
C GLU A 18 4.92 30.24 11.37
N GLU A 19 3.96 29.37 11.06
CA GLU A 19 4.26 28.06 10.49
C GLU A 19 4.94 28.20 9.11
N ARG A 20 4.46 29.13 8.28
CA ARG A 20 5.04 29.36 6.94
C ARG A 20 6.48 29.85 7.03
N SER A 21 6.74 30.87 7.84
CA SER A 21 8.11 31.38 8.05
C SER A 21 9.04 30.33 8.66
N PHE A 22 8.50 29.46 9.52
CA PHE A 22 9.25 28.34 10.07
C PHE A 22 9.67 27.33 9.00
N TRP A 23 8.75 26.93 8.10
CA TRP A 23 9.04 25.99 7.01
C TRP A 23 9.92 26.57 5.91
N GLU A 24 9.91 27.88 5.71
CA GLU A 24 10.85 28.56 4.81
C GLU A 24 12.28 28.53 5.34
N MET A 25 12.44 28.57 6.67
CA MET A 25 13.76 28.59 7.32
C MET A 25 14.30 27.19 7.69
N HIS A 26 13.46 26.15 7.69
CA HIS A 26 13.83 24.83 8.19
C HIS A 26 13.56 23.69 7.19
N LYS A 27 14.47 22.72 7.11
CA LYS A 27 14.31 21.54 6.24
C LYS A 27 13.30 20.55 6.85
N PRO A 28 12.27 20.10 6.10
CA PRO A 28 11.25 19.19 6.60
C PRO A 28 11.74 17.85 7.14
N GLY A 29 12.92 17.39 6.70
CA GLY A 29 13.49 16.09 7.11
C GLY A 29 14.03 16.03 8.54
N ASP A 30 14.27 17.18 9.18
CA ASP A 30 14.87 17.23 10.52
C ASP A 30 13.82 17.17 11.65
N TYR A 31 12.53 17.24 11.30
CA TYR A 31 11.42 17.26 12.24
C TYR A 31 10.58 15.99 12.10
N VAL A 32 10.67 15.11 13.09
CA VAL A 32 9.81 13.92 13.17
C VAL A 32 8.60 14.29 14.01
N GLN A 33 7.45 14.47 13.36
CA GLN A 33 6.18 14.42 14.05
C GLN A 33 6.06 13.01 14.62
N ASP A 34 5.95 12.90 15.95
CA ASP A 34 5.63 11.65 16.62
C ASP A 34 4.22 11.28 16.15
N ARG A 35 4.13 10.65 14.97
CA ARG A 35 2.98 9.87 14.56
C ARG A 35 2.95 8.75 15.58
N ARG A 36 2.34 9.00 16.75
CA ARG A 36 1.69 7.96 17.52
C ARG A 36 0.93 7.20 16.47
N GLN A 37 1.42 6.02 16.11
CA GLN A 37 0.66 5.09 15.32
C GLN A 37 -0.59 4.93 16.15
N GLU A 38 -1.68 5.60 15.74
CA GLU A 38 -2.99 5.19 16.17
C GLU A 38 -3.02 3.75 15.73
N ARG A 39 -2.81 2.85 16.69
CA ARG A 39 -3.08 1.45 16.53
C ARG A 39 -4.57 1.43 16.29
N VAL A 40 -4.96 1.60 15.03
CA VAL A 40 -6.30 1.34 14.56
C VAL A 40 -6.56 -0.04 15.12
N GLN A 41 -7.49 -0.13 16.08
CA GLN A 41 -7.91 -1.39 16.62
C GLN A 41 -8.73 -2.04 15.51
N VAL A 42 -7.99 -2.58 14.55
CA VAL A 42 -8.51 -3.33 13.44
C VAL A 42 -9.23 -4.49 14.07
N SER A 43 -10.57 -4.48 13.98
CA SER A 43 -11.42 -5.46 14.67
C SER A 43 -10.93 -6.88 14.37
N SER A 44 -11.10 -7.77 15.34
CA SER A 44 -10.70 -9.18 15.22
C SER A 44 -11.16 -9.82 13.90
N LYS A 45 -12.35 -9.46 13.41
CA LYS A 45 -12.89 -9.88 12.11
C LYS A 45 -12.08 -9.43 10.89
N PHE A 46 -11.47 -8.24 10.94
CA PHE A 46 -10.56 -7.79 9.88
C PHE A 46 -9.20 -8.49 10.00
N ARG A 47 -8.70 -8.70 11.23
CA ARG A 47 -7.48 -9.49 11.46
C ARG A 47 -7.60 -10.94 10.97
N GLU A 48 -8.79 -11.53 11.06
CA GLU A 48 -9.08 -12.89 10.59
C GLU A 48 -9.08 -12.99 9.06
N ARG A 49 -9.73 -12.02 8.38
CA ARG A 49 -9.64 -11.88 6.90
C ARG A 49 -8.23 -11.56 6.41
N VAL A 50 -7.43 -10.86 7.22
CA VAL A 50 -6.01 -10.59 6.97
C VAL A 50 -5.12 -11.82 7.26
N LYS A 51 -5.63 -12.80 8.02
CA LYS A 51 -4.88 -13.97 8.47
C LYS A 51 -4.66 -15.01 7.37
N GLU A 52 -5.54 -15.08 6.37
CA GLU A 52 -5.25 -15.79 5.12
C GLU A 52 -4.24 -14.99 4.30
N ARG A 53 -2.97 -15.07 4.72
CA ARG A 53 -1.86 -14.53 3.94
C ARG A 53 -1.90 -15.19 2.56
N LYS A 54 -1.84 -14.34 1.53
CA LYS A 54 -1.71 -14.79 0.14
C LYS A 54 -0.49 -15.72 0.06
N LYS A 55 -0.71 -16.96 -0.39
CA LYS A 55 0.37 -17.91 -0.68
C LYS A 55 0.84 -17.70 -2.11
N ASN A 56 2.13 -17.89 -2.36
CA ASN A 56 2.67 -17.85 -3.71
C ASN A 56 2.15 -19.04 -4.51
N LEU A 57 1.66 -18.77 -5.73
CA LEU A 57 1.27 -19.79 -6.70
C LEU A 57 2.24 -19.72 -7.87
N THR A 58 3.01 -20.79 -8.07
CA THR A 58 3.87 -20.95 -9.24
C THR A 58 3.11 -21.75 -10.29
N LEU A 59 2.80 -21.14 -11.43
CA LEU A 59 2.15 -21.78 -12.57
C LEU A 59 3.06 -21.68 -13.79
N ARG A 60 3.26 -22.79 -14.50
CA ARG A 60 3.92 -22.78 -15.81
C ARG A 60 2.90 -22.54 -16.90
N MET A 61 3.19 -21.62 -17.79
CA MET A 61 2.30 -21.23 -18.89
C MET A 61 3.14 -20.86 -20.11
N GLU A 62 2.59 -21.11 -21.28
CA GLU A 62 3.16 -20.66 -22.55
C GLU A 62 3.38 -19.13 -22.56
N PRO A 63 4.55 -18.65 -23.03
CA PRO A 63 4.84 -17.21 -23.06
C PRO A 63 3.83 -16.39 -23.87
N SER A 64 3.24 -16.97 -24.93
CA SER A 64 2.20 -16.32 -25.75
C SER A 64 0.96 -16.00 -24.93
N ARG A 65 0.44 -16.97 -24.17
CA ARG A 65 -0.73 -16.77 -23.30
C ARG A 65 -0.48 -15.75 -22.21
N VAL A 66 0.73 -15.73 -21.63
CA VAL A 66 1.09 -14.71 -20.64
C VAL A 66 1.07 -13.31 -21.25
N ARG A 67 1.47 -13.15 -22.52
CA ARG A 67 1.40 -11.86 -23.24
C ARG A 67 -0.04 -11.44 -23.50
N GLU A 68 -0.89 -12.36 -23.96
CA GLU A 68 -2.32 -12.10 -24.17
C GLU A 68 -2.99 -11.63 -22.87
N ILE A 69 -2.77 -12.32 -21.76
CA ILE A 69 -3.33 -11.92 -20.45
C ILE A 69 -2.84 -10.54 -20.03
N LYS A 70 -1.58 -10.19 -20.32
CA LYS A 70 -1.04 -8.86 -20.02
C LYS A 70 -1.69 -7.77 -20.87
N ALA A 71 -1.92 -8.01 -22.16
CA ALA A 71 -2.60 -7.06 -23.04
C ALA A 71 -4.02 -6.79 -22.54
N VAL A 72 -4.77 -7.84 -22.23
CA VAL A 72 -6.12 -7.71 -21.66
C VAL A 72 -6.08 -6.95 -20.33
N ALA A 73 -5.13 -7.25 -19.44
CA ALA A 73 -5.02 -6.57 -18.16
C ALA A 73 -4.77 -5.06 -18.29
N GLU A 74 -3.99 -4.65 -19.29
CA GLU A 74 -3.76 -3.24 -19.61
C GLU A 74 -5.05 -2.54 -20.04
N GLU A 75 -5.87 -3.17 -20.88
CA GLU A 75 -7.18 -2.66 -21.29
C GLU A 75 -8.13 -2.45 -20.10
N PHE A 76 -8.06 -3.34 -19.11
CA PHE A 76 -8.82 -3.21 -17.86
C PHE A 76 -8.16 -2.26 -16.84
N GLY A 77 -6.97 -1.73 -17.11
CA GLY A 77 -6.23 -0.85 -16.20
C GLY A 77 -5.83 -1.52 -14.88
N VAL A 78 -5.63 -2.85 -14.89
CA VAL A 78 -5.28 -3.63 -13.69
C VAL A 78 -4.02 -4.46 -13.90
N PRO A 79 -3.23 -4.76 -12.85
CA PRO A 79 -2.12 -5.69 -12.99
C PRO A 79 -2.58 -7.09 -13.43
N TYR A 80 -1.87 -7.71 -14.36
CA TYR A 80 -2.22 -9.05 -14.90
C TYR A 80 -2.42 -10.12 -13.80
N GLN A 81 -1.65 -10.05 -12.71
CA GLN A 81 -1.83 -10.95 -11.56
C GLN A 81 -3.14 -10.73 -10.81
N THR A 82 -3.63 -9.49 -10.77
CA THR A 82 -4.93 -9.15 -10.18
C THR A 82 -6.06 -9.65 -11.08
N LEU A 83 -5.95 -9.42 -12.39
CA LEU A 83 -6.91 -9.94 -13.37
C LEU A 83 -7.03 -11.47 -13.28
N MET A 84 -5.91 -12.20 -13.28
CA MET A 84 -5.91 -13.65 -13.13
C MET A 84 -6.59 -14.11 -11.84
N ARG A 85 -6.33 -13.43 -10.71
CA ARG A 85 -7.00 -13.76 -9.44
C ARG A 85 -8.51 -13.56 -9.52
N MET A 86 -8.97 -12.49 -10.15
CA MET A 86 -10.40 -12.23 -10.32
C MET A 86 -11.08 -13.34 -11.13
N TRP A 87 -10.51 -13.70 -12.28
CA TRP A 87 -11.05 -14.77 -13.13
C TRP A 87 -11.07 -16.14 -12.42
N ILE A 88 -10.02 -16.49 -11.67
CA ILE A 88 -9.99 -17.74 -10.91
C ILE A 88 -11.11 -17.77 -9.87
N ILE A 89 -11.29 -16.68 -9.11
CA ILE A 89 -12.36 -16.59 -8.10
C ILE A 89 -13.74 -16.66 -8.75
N GLU A 90 -13.94 -15.96 -9.86
CA GLU A 90 -15.19 -15.97 -10.61
C GLU A 90 -15.52 -17.38 -11.10
N ARG A 91 -14.54 -18.09 -11.68
CA ARG A 91 -14.73 -19.46 -12.15
C ARG A 91 -15.03 -20.42 -11.01
N LEU A 92 -14.36 -20.29 -9.87
CA LEU A 92 -14.63 -21.10 -8.68
C LEU A 92 -16.05 -20.88 -8.15
N ARG A 93 -16.55 -19.64 -8.15
CA ARG A 93 -17.94 -19.33 -7.77
C ARG A 93 -18.94 -20.00 -8.70
N LYS A 94 -18.71 -19.89 -10.02
CA LYS A 94 -19.57 -20.51 -11.03
C LYS A 94 -19.61 -22.04 -10.89
N VAL A 95 -18.46 -22.68 -10.65
CA VAL A 95 -18.38 -24.14 -10.48
C VAL A 95 -19.04 -24.64 -9.20
N ARG A 96 -19.02 -23.84 -8.12
CA ARG A 96 -19.67 -24.23 -6.84
C ARG A 96 -21.18 -23.98 -6.79
N ALA A 97 -21.68 -23.14 -7.70
CA ALA A 97 -23.10 -22.77 -7.75
C ALA A 97 -23.93 -23.66 -8.69
N GLY A 98 -23.28 -24.52 -9.48
CA GLY A 98 -23.91 -25.61 -10.22
C GLY A 98 -23.63 -26.94 -9.54
#